data_AF-E6VKV9-F1
#
_entry.id   AF-E6VKV9-F1
#
_cell.length_a   1.000
_cell.length_b   1.000
_cell.length_c   1.000
_cell.angle_alpha   90.00
_cell.angle_beta   90.00
_cell.angle_gamma   90.00
#
_symmetry.space_group_name_H-M   'P 1'
#
loop_
_entity.id
_entity.type
_entity.pdbx_description
1 polymer ?
#
loop_
_entity_poly.entity_id
_entity_poly.type
_entity_poly.pdbx_seq_one_letter_code
_entity_poly.pdbx_strand_id
1 'polypeptide(L)'
;MNELVKRSDAELLQAWLDNVRNRAAIEHVGALNRRMEDQVRIERELSGRASGLDRLRALLSDPDPEVVLSVEQALRRLEAAAVEAEVRGRSAAPPGSADGGAPNDHPMFRLARQPPPAMDVADIAKRLIAAVPLEAAALLRQLRPAIGLWPQAARADARIDGSRLGGMPCAPPGWQWPVAATEPMLFIGQINCADLRGLPGVEALPSQGLLSCFGDHDTVMGCLLTGEGGALYYWPETDHLVPAEPPLEMLTVFPRAELLFRPMWDLPDPDSSVITAILPDRSSQTIYKSFHREMRQYGLPAEIDYPCNCSKLLGWPDLLQGESFEFTLDQPCDQYRLLLQLDSYTNGSEAAGWGPGGYLYYFLTKHDLAERRFEAAELAIQFT
;
A
#
# COMPACT_ATOMS: atom_id res chain seq x y z
N MET A 1 21.16 -4.97 -14.63
CA MET A 1 21.88 -6.00 -15.41
C MET A 1 22.10 -7.18 -14.47
N ASN A 2 21.42 -8.31 -14.69
CA ASN A 2 21.17 -9.37 -13.70
C ASN A 2 22.50 -9.95 -13.13
N GLU A 3 22.81 -9.66 -11.87
CA GLU A 3 24.04 -10.10 -11.17
C GLU A 3 24.23 -11.62 -11.22
N LEU A 4 23.12 -12.37 -11.24
CA LEU A 4 23.09 -13.83 -11.32
C LEU A 4 23.81 -14.39 -12.56
N VAL A 5 23.73 -13.70 -13.71
CA VAL A 5 24.37 -14.13 -14.97
C VAL A 5 25.90 -14.09 -14.87
N LYS A 6 26.44 -13.22 -14.01
CA LYS A 6 27.88 -13.10 -13.80
C LYS A 6 28.44 -14.14 -12.82
N ARG A 7 27.58 -14.74 -11.99
CA ARG A 7 27.97 -15.76 -11.00
C ARG A 7 28.24 -17.09 -11.70
N SER A 8 29.26 -17.81 -11.25
CA SER A 8 29.55 -19.18 -11.65
C SER A 8 28.48 -20.16 -11.15
N ASP A 9 28.42 -21.35 -11.75
CA ASP A 9 27.47 -22.39 -11.32
C ASP A 9 27.66 -22.78 -9.84
N ALA A 10 28.89 -22.73 -9.33
CA ALA A 10 29.19 -23.03 -7.94
C ALA A 10 28.66 -21.94 -6.99
N GLU A 11 28.83 -20.67 -7.35
CA GLU A 11 28.30 -19.54 -6.57
C GLU A 11 26.77 -19.52 -6.55
N LEU A 12 26.14 -19.85 -7.68
CA LEU A 12 24.68 -19.98 -7.76
C LEU A 12 24.17 -21.16 -6.92
N LEU A 13 24.82 -22.33 -7.00
CA LEU A 13 24.44 -23.49 -6.20
C LEU A 13 24.61 -23.23 -4.70
N GLN A 14 25.69 -22.53 -4.32
CA GLN A 14 25.92 -22.15 -2.92
C GLN A 14 24.84 -21.18 -2.43
N ALA A 15 24.51 -20.14 -3.21
CA ALA A 15 23.44 -19.20 -2.85
C ALA A 15 22.08 -19.92 -2.72
N TRP A 16 21.79 -20.90 -3.58
CA TRP A 16 20.60 -21.73 -3.48
C TRP A 16 20.57 -22.55 -2.18
N LEU A 17 21.68 -23.21 -1.84
CA LEU A 17 21.81 -23.96 -0.59
C LEU A 17 21.65 -23.06 0.64
N ASP A 18 22.24 -21.87 0.62
CA ASP A 18 22.12 -20.90 1.71
C ASP A 18 20.67 -20.45 1.89
N ASN A 19 19.93 -20.23 0.79
CA ASN A 19 18.50 -19.89 0.85
C ASN A 19 17.65 -21.03 1.46
N VAL A 20 17.95 -22.29 1.14
CA VAL A 20 17.23 -23.45 1.71
C VAL A 20 17.58 -23.65 3.19
N ARG A 21 18.87 -23.70 3.53
CA ARG A 21 19.33 -24.02 4.89
C ARG A 21 18.98 -22.95 5.92
N ASN A 22 18.96 -21.68 5.51
CA ASN A 22 18.61 -20.59 6.41
C ASN A 22 17.09 -20.32 6.46
N ARG A 23 16.27 -21.02 5.67
CA ARG A 23 14.83 -20.74 5.54
C ARG A 23 14.10 -20.78 6.89
N ALA A 24 14.39 -21.78 7.71
CA ALA A 24 13.72 -21.98 9.00
C ALA A 24 14.06 -20.90 10.05
N ALA A 25 15.14 -20.14 9.85
CA ALA A 25 15.55 -19.04 10.73
C ALA A 25 14.93 -17.70 10.35
N ILE A 26 14.17 -17.63 9.25
CA ILE A 26 13.54 -16.40 8.77
C ILE A 26 12.15 -16.29 9.40
N GLU A 27 11.99 -15.36 10.34
CA GLU A 27 10.71 -15.10 10.99
C GLU A 27 9.82 -14.14 10.18
N HIS A 28 10.43 -13.16 9.51
CA HIS A 28 9.73 -12.16 8.72
C HIS A 28 9.26 -12.75 7.36
N VAL A 29 7.96 -12.68 7.07
CA VAL A 29 7.34 -13.30 5.89
C VAL A 29 7.81 -12.64 4.58
N GLY A 30 7.94 -11.31 4.54
CA GLY A 30 8.54 -10.59 3.42
C GLY A 30 9.97 -11.02 3.09
N ALA A 31 10.80 -11.22 4.10
CA ALA A 31 12.15 -11.79 3.94
C ALA A 31 12.09 -13.18 3.29
N LEU A 32 11.20 -14.03 3.80
CA LEU A 32 11.00 -15.39 3.31
C LEU A 32 10.55 -15.40 1.86
N ASN A 33 9.55 -14.59 1.50
CA ASN A 33 9.03 -14.47 0.13
C ASN A 33 10.13 -14.05 -0.84
N ARG A 34 10.89 -13.00 -0.50
CA ARG A 34 12.01 -12.54 -1.33
C ARG A 34 13.07 -13.63 -1.51
N ARG A 35 13.39 -14.39 -0.46
CA ARG A 35 14.36 -15.50 -0.54
C ARG A 35 13.85 -16.63 -1.43
N MET A 36 12.55 -16.93 -1.39
CA MET A 36 11.93 -17.91 -2.28
C MET A 36 11.96 -17.45 -3.74
N GLU A 37 11.72 -16.17 -4.02
CA GLU A 37 11.84 -15.61 -5.37
C GLU A 37 13.28 -15.66 -5.89
N ASP A 38 14.26 -15.35 -5.05
CA ASP A 38 15.69 -15.43 -5.40
C ASP A 38 16.07 -16.88 -5.72
N GLN A 39 15.60 -17.83 -4.91
CA GLN A 39 15.79 -19.26 -5.14
C GLN A 39 15.25 -19.68 -6.52
N VAL A 40 14.04 -19.25 -6.89
CA VAL A 40 13.43 -19.55 -8.20
C VAL A 40 14.22 -18.91 -9.36
N ARG A 41 14.74 -17.68 -9.18
CA ARG A 41 15.61 -17.04 -10.18
C ARG A 41 16.91 -17.82 -10.38
N ILE A 42 17.54 -18.28 -9.29
CA ILE A 42 18.74 -19.11 -9.34
C ILE A 42 18.46 -20.44 -10.03
N GLU A 43 17.36 -21.11 -9.70
CA GLU A 43 16.92 -22.36 -10.36
C GLU A 43 16.78 -22.18 -11.87
N ARG A 44 16.13 -21.09 -12.30
CA ARG A 44 15.95 -20.76 -13.73
C ARG A 44 17.30 -20.51 -14.41
N GLU A 45 18.19 -19.75 -13.79
CA GLU A 45 19.52 -19.46 -14.32
C GLU A 45 20.35 -20.74 -14.46
N LEU A 46 20.41 -21.58 -13.42
CA LEU A 46 21.08 -22.88 -13.47
C LEU A 46 20.47 -23.79 -14.55
N SER A 47 19.14 -23.75 -14.74
CA SER A 47 18.46 -24.56 -15.74
C SER A 47 18.86 -24.21 -17.18
N GLY A 48 19.21 -22.95 -17.43
CA GLY A 48 19.67 -22.47 -18.73
C GLY A 48 21.14 -22.82 -19.04
N ARG A 49 21.87 -23.39 -18.08
CA ARG A 49 23.31 -23.68 -18.20
C ARG A 49 23.58 -25.15 -18.43
N ALA A 50 24.60 -25.45 -19.24
CA ALA A 50 24.95 -26.80 -19.68
C ALA A 50 25.17 -27.80 -18.54
N SER A 51 25.72 -27.36 -17.39
CA SER A 51 25.96 -28.20 -16.21
C SER A 51 25.10 -27.84 -14.98
N GLY A 52 24.23 -26.84 -15.07
CA GLY A 52 23.54 -26.32 -13.89
C GLY A 52 22.47 -27.28 -13.36
N LEU A 53 21.69 -27.93 -14.24
CA LEU A 53 20.71 -28.94 -13.84
C LEU A 53 21.33 -30.16 -13.19
N ASP A 54 22.45 -30.64 -13.71
CA ASP A 54 23.11 -31.83 -13.16
C ASP A 54 23.69 -31.55 -11.77
N ARG A 55 24.20 -30.33 -11.55
CA ARG A 55 24.61 -29.86 -10.23
C ARG A 55 23.45 -29.79 -9.24
N LEU A 56 22.28 -29.31 -9.67
CA LEU A 56 21.08 -29.29 -8.84
C LEU A 56 20.59 -30.71 -8.51
N ARG A 57 20.58 -31.62 -9.50
CA ARG A 57 20.21 -33.04 -9.29
C ARG A 57 21.16 -33.77 -8.35
N ALA A 58 22.45 -33.42 -8.35
CA ALA A 58 23.42 -34.04 -7.43
C ALA A 58 23.04 -33.85 -5.96
N LEU A 59 22.32 -32.77 -5.63
CA LEU A 59 21.83 -32.48 -4.28
C LEU A 59 20.67 -33.39 -3.82
N LEU A 60 20.10 -34.24 -4.69
CA LEU A 60 19.14 -35.27 -4.27
C LEU A 60 19.75 -36.32 -3.31
N SER A 61 21.08 -36.38 -3.24
CA SER A 61 21.83 -37.23 -2.30
C SER A 61 22.38 -36.45 -1.09
N ASP A 62 21.97 -35.19 -0.89
CA ASP A 62 22.39 -34.39 0.27
C ASP A 62 21.85 -35.00 1.58
N PRO A 63 22.64 -35.01 2.67
CA PRO A 63 22.18 -35.53 3.96
C PRO A 63 21.05 -34.72 4.59
N ASP A 64 20.84 -33.47 4.18
CA ASP A 64 19.77 -32.61 4.70
C ASP A 64 18.44 -32.89 3.96
N PRO A 65 17.40 -33.40 4.66
CA PRO A 65 16.13 -33.71 4.01
C PRO A 65 15.41 -32.48 3.45
N GLU A 66 15.63 -31.28 4.01
CA GLU A 66 15.04 -30.04 3.49
C GLU A 66 15.68 -29.62 2.16
N VAL A 67 16.98 -29.88 2.01
CA VAL A 67 17.69 -29.71 0.74
C VAL A 67 17.12 -30.65 -0.31
N VAL A 68 17.00 -31.95 0.00
CA VAL A 68 16.45 -32.95 -0.93
C VAL A 68 15.03 -32.58 -1.35
N LEU A 69 14.15 -32.26 -0.39
CA LEU A 69 12.77 -31.84 -0.68
C LEU A 69 12.72 -30.58 -1.56
N SER A 70 13.56 -29.58 -1.28
CA SER A 70 13.62 -28.34 -2.05
C SER A 70 14.10 -28.58 -3.49
N VAL A 71 15.05 -29.50 -3.71
CA VAL A 71 15.51 -29.90 -5.04
C VAL A 71 14.38 -30.60 -5.81
N GLU A 72 13.68 -31.54 -5.20
CA GLU A 72 12.56 -32.23 -5.84
C GLU A 72 11.44 -31.27 -6.27
N GLN A 73 11.16 -30.25 -5.45
CA GLN A 73 10.21 -29.20 -5.81
C GLN A 73 10.72 -28.32 -6.95
N ALA A 74 12.01 -27.94 -6.93
CA ALA A 74 12.64 -27.16 -7.98
C ALA A 74 12.58 -27.87 -9.33
N LEU A 75 12.94 -29.16 -9.37
CA LEU A 75 12.89 -29.97 -10.59
C LEU A 75 11.45 -30.09 -11.13
N ARG A 76 10.47 -30.33 -10.25
CA ARG A 76 9.04 -30.34 -10.64
C ARG A 76 8.58 -29.01 -11.25
N ARG A 77 8.98 -27.87 -10.67
CA ARG A 77 8.67 -26.53 -11.21
C ARG A 77 9.30 -26.32 -12.58
N LEU A 78 10.56 -26.69 -12.75
CA LEU A 78 11.29 -26.54 -14.02
C LEU A 78 10.70 -27.44 -15.13
N GLU A 79 10.33 -28.68 -14.80
CA GLU A 79 9.64 -29.59 -15.72
C GLU A 79 8.28 -29.03 -16.16
N ALA A 80 7.46 -28.55 -15.21
CA ALA A 80 6.17 -27.93 -15.52
C ALA A 80 6.34 -26.70 -16.44
N ALA A 81 7.32 -25.84 -16.15
CA ALA A 81 7.61 -24.67 -16.97
C ALA A 81 8.07 -25.04 -18.40
N ALA A 82 8.86 -26.11 -18.56
CA ALA A 82 9.29 -26.61 -19.87
C ALA A 82 8.10 -27.14 -20.70
N VAL A 83 7.19 -27.89 -20.07
CA VAL A 83 5.95 -28.39 -20.72
C VAL A 83 5.07 -27.23 -21.17
N GLU A 84 4.88 -26.21 -20.33
CA GLU A 84 4.12 -25.01 -20.71
C GLU A 84 4.74 -24.26 -21.88
N ALA A 85 6.07 -24.13 -21.92
CA ALA A 85 6.78 -23.48 -23.02
C ALA A 85 6.61 -24.24 -24.34
N GLU A 86 6.66 -25.58 -24.31
CA GLU A 86 6.45 -26.43 -25.49
C GLU A 86 5.02 -26.34 -26.02
N VAL A 87 4.03 -26.26 -25.14
CA VAL A 87 2.61 -26.06 -25.50
C VAL A 87 2.40 -24.67 -26.12
N ARG A 88 2.98 -23.61 -25.55
CA ARG A 88 2.90 -22.25 -26.12
C ARG A 88 3.61 -22.15 -27.46
N GLY A 89 4.77 -22.80 -27.63
CA GLY A 89 5.51 -22.86 -28.90
C GLY A 89 4.74 -23.56 -30.03
N ARG A 90 3.84 -24.50 -29.70
CA ARG A 90 2.95 -25.18 -30.65
C ARG A 90 1.67 -24.39 -30.97
N SER A 91 1.31 -23.40 -30.14
CA SER A 91 0.11 -22.55 -30.28
C SER A 91 0.45 -21.12 -30.70
N ALA A 92 1.38 -20.94 -31.64
CA ALA A 92 1.73 -19.62 -32.19
C ALA A 92 0.59 -19.08 -33.09
N ALA A 93 -0.42 -18.47 -32.47
CA ALA A 93 -1.22 -17.43 -33.11
C ALA A 93 -0.39 -16.12 -33.20
N PRO A 94 -0.64 -15.22 -34.17
CA PRO A 94 0.14 -14.00 -34.32
C PRO A 94 0.04 -13.15 -33.04
N PRO A 95 1.00 -12.23 -32.78
CA PRO A 95 1.08 -11.52 -31.51
C PRO A 95 -0.09 -10.52 -31.40
N GLY A 96 -1.22 -11.01 -30.90
CA GLY A 96 -2.27 -10.18 -30.32
C GLY A 96 -1.81 -9.82 -28.92
N SER A 97 -1.36 -8.58 -28.76
CA SER A 97 -1.32 -7.81 -27.51
C SER A 97 -1.55 -8.62 -26.23
N ALA A 98 -0.47 -9.07 -25.60
CA ALA A 98 -0.47 -9.34 -24.16
C ALA A 98 -0.39 -8.03 -23.35
N ASP A 99 -1.03 -6.97 -23.85
CA ASP A 99 -1.53 -5.89 -23.02
C ASP A 99 -2.83 -6.41 -22.42
N GLY A 100 -2.70 -7.10 -21.29
CA GLY A 100 -3.80 -7.24 -20.33
C GLY A 100 -4.04 -5.94 -19.56
N GLY A 101 -3.61 -4.79 -20.10
CA GLY A 101 -4.14 -3.50 -19.68
C GLY A 101 -5.63 -3.49 -19.97
N ALA A 102 -6.44 -3.16 -18.97
CA ALA A 102 -7.87 -2.99 -19.17
C ALA A 102 -8.11 -2.08 -20.41
N PRO A 103 -9.17 -2.32 -21.20
CA PRO A 103 -9.44 -1.51 -22.39
C PRO A 103 -9.58 -0.03 -22.01
N ASN A 104 -9.08 0.90 -22.84
CA ASN A 104 -9.11 2.37 -22.62
C ASN A 104 -10.50 2.96 -22.26
N ASP A 105 -11.59 2.22 -22.51
CA ASP A 105 -12.97 2.61 -22.18
C ASP A 105 -13.47 2.04 -20.83
N HIS A 106 -12.63 1.33 -20.07
CA HIS A 106 -12.96 0.83 -18.74
C HIS A 106 -13.18 2.01 -17.77
N PRO A 107 -14.15 1.96 -16.84
CA PRO A 107 -14.45 3.04 -15.89
C PRO A 107 -13.21 3.54 -15.13
N MET A 108 -12.21 2.67 -14.91
CA MET A 108 -10.92 3.05 -14.32
C MET A 108 -10.10 4.04 -15.15
N PHE A 109 -10.23 4.08 -16.49
CA PHE A 109 -9.58 5.10 -17.33
C PHE A 109 -10.32 6.44 -17.33
N ARG A 110 -11.58 6.48 -16.89
CA ARG A 110 -12.28 7.76 -16.64
C ARG A 110 -11.75 8.47 -15.39
N LEU A 111 -11.15 7.73 -14.44
CA LEU A 111 -10.49 8.30 -13.25
C LEU A 111 -9.34 9.25 -13.62
N ALA A 112 -8.77 9.15 -14.82
CA ALA A 112 -7.66 10.00 -15.29
C ALA A 112 -8.07 11.45 -15.69
N ARG A 113 -9.31 11.90 -15.42
CA ARG A 113 -9.82 13.19 -15.94
C ARG A 113 -9.84 14.33 -14.92
N GLN A 114 -10.37 14.14 -13.72
CA GLN A 114 -10.32 15.05 -12.55
C GLN A 114 -11.02 14.34 -11.36
N PRO A 115 -10.69 14.65 -10.10
CA PRO A 115 -11.48 14.17 -8.96
C PRO A 115 -12.91 14.74 -9.00
N PRO A 116 -13.95 13.95 -8.68
CA PRO A 116 -15.32 14.42 -8.64
C PRO A 116 -15.57 15.37 -7.46
N PRO A 117 -16.58 16.24 -7.53
CA PRO A 117 -16.93 17.11 -6.40
C PRO A 117 -17.36 16.28 -5.18
N ALA A 118 -17.06 16.76 -3.98
CA ALA A 118 -17.60 16.23 -2.74
C ALA A 118 -18.90 16.95 -2.37
N MET A 119 -19.70 16.35 -1.47
CA MET A 119 -20.89 17.00 -0.92
C MET A 119 -20.46 18.22 -0.09
N ASP A 120 -21.12 19.37 -0.30
CA ASP A 120 -20.82 20.58 0.47
C ASP A 120 -21.43 20.55 1.87
N VAL A 121 -20.92 21.41 2.77
CA VAL A 121 -21.34 21.45 4.17
C VAL A 121 -22.81 21.82 4.34
N ALA A 122 -23.36 22.67 3.47
CA ALA A 122 -24.75 23.11 3.58
C ALA A 122 -25.71 21.96 3.22
N ASP A 123 -25.37 21.20 2.17
CA ASP A 123 -26.09 19.99 1.78
C ASP A 123 -25.97 18.88 2.83
N ILE A 124 -24.78 18.67 3.40
CA ILE A 124 -24.57 17.73 4.53
C ILE A 124 -25.48 18.11 5.69
N ALA A 125 -25.45 19.38 6.12
CA ALA A 125 -26.26 19.88 7.23
C ALA A 125 -27.75 19.73 6.96
N LYS A 126 -28.22 20.14 5.79
CA LYS A 126 -29.63 20.02 5.39
C LYS A 126 -30.11 18.58 5.45
N ARG A 127 -29.33 17.63 4.93
CA ARG A 127 -29.69 16.21 4.87
C ARG A 127 -29.66 15.56 6.26
N LEU A 128 -28.65 15.86 7.08
CA LEU A 128 -28.60 15.38 8.46
C LEU A 128 -29.77 15.89 9.29
N ILE A 129 -30.11 17.18 9.20
CA ILE A 129 -31.26 17.77 9.91
C ILE A 129 -32.56 17.09 9.48
N ALA A 130 -32.70 16.76 8.19
CA ALA A 130 -33.89 16.07 7.70
C ALA A 130 -33.95 14.59 8.15
N ALA A 131 -32.81 13.92 8.24
CA ALA A 131 -32.71 12.49 8.52
C ALA A 131 -32.76 12.16 10.02
N VAL A 132 -32.07 12.94 10.85
CA VAL A 132 -31.87 12.72 12.30
C VAL A 132 -31.91 14.07 13.04
N PRO A 133 -33.08 14.76 13.09
CA PRO A 133 -33.17 16.16 13.50
C PRO A 133 -32.69 16.44 14.93
N LEU A 134 -32.87 15.51 15.86
CA LEU A 134 -32.50 15.69 17.27
C LEU A 134 -30.97 15.60 17.45
N GLU A 135 -30.31 14.73 16.71
CA GLU A 135 -28.89 14.41 16.84
C GLU A 135 -28.02 15.13 15.80
N ALA A 136 -28.61 15.74 14.76
CA ALA A 136 -27.91 16.42 13.67
C ALA A 136 -26.87 17.43 14.17
N ALA A 137 -27.18 18.22 15.21
CA ALA A 137 -26.24 19.19 15.77
C ALA A 137 -25.03 18.54 16.48
N ALA A 138 -25.17 17.32 17.01
CA ALA A 138 -24.06 16.55 17.58
C ALA A 138 -23.21 15.92 16.48
N LEU A 139 -23.84 15.38 15.43
CA LEU A 139 -23.14 14.84 14.25
C LEU A 139 -22.37 15.92 13.49
N LEU A 140 -22.96 17.10 13.27
CA LEU A 140 -22.30 18.21 12.60
C LEU A 140 -21.08 18.74 13.34
N ARG A 141 -21.02 18.59 14.68
CA ARG A 141 -19.82 18.90 15.47
C ARG A 141 -18.66 17.91 15.24
N GLN A 142 -18.95 16.75 14.68
CA GLN A 142 -17.93 15.76 14.29
C GLN A 142 -17.42 15.97 12.86
N LEU A 143 -18.00 16.89 12.09
CA LEU A 143 -17.59 17.12 10.70
C LEU A 143 -16.15 17.63 10.65
N ARG A 144 -15.30 16.96 9.87
CA ARG A 144 -13.89 17.32 9.69
C ARG A 144 -13.56 17.51 8.22
N PRO A 145 -12.66 18.41 7.86
CA PRO A 145 -12.11 18.44 6.52
C PRO A 145 -11.23 17.19 6.29
N ALA A 146 -11.25 16.69 5.07
CA ALA A 146 -10.37 15.63 4.60
C ALA A 146 -9.98 15.90 3.14
N ILE A 147 -8.88 15.29 2.71
CA ILE A 147 -8.37 15.45 1.35
C ILE A 147 -8.29 14.06 0.72
N GLY A 148 -9.24 13.74 -0.15
CA GLY A 148 -9.22 12.50 -0.91
C GLY A 148 -8.02 12.44 -1.84
N LEU A 149 -7.37 11.29 -1.88
CA LEU A 149 -6.25 11.01 -2.78
C LEU A 149 -6.80 10.39 -4.05
N TRP A 150 -6.42 10.96 -5.19
CA TRP A 150 -6.95 10.55 -6.48
C TRP A 150 -5.81 10.10 -7.40
N PRO A 151 -5.49 8.79 -7.43
CA PRO A 151 -4.41 8.22 -8.23
C PRO A 151 -4.57 8.51 -9.72
N GLN A 152 -3.46 8.84 -10.37
CA GLN A 152 -3.33 9.10 -11.80
C GLN A 152 -2.20 8.26 -12.38
N ALA A 153 -2.21 8.11 -13.71
CA ALA A 153 -1.10 7.51 -14.42
C ALA A 153 0.22 8.21 -14.12
N ALA A 154 1.30 7.43 -14.02
CA ALA A 154 2.64 7.95 -13.92
C ALA A 154 2.94 8.86 -15.11
N ARG A 155 3.59 10.00 -14.86
CA ARG A 155 4.00 10.94 -15.90
C ARG A 155 5.51 11.02 -15.98
N ALA A 156 6.05 11.01 -17.19
CA ALA A 156 7.49 11.13 -17.41
C ALA A 156 8.05 12.51 -16.97
N ASP A 157 7.21 13.55 -16.97
CA ASP A 157 7.55 14.92 -16.57
C ASP A 157 7.19 15.24 -15.11
N ALA A 158 6.70 14.26 -14.34
CA ALA A 158 6.36 14.49 -12.94
C ALA A 158 7.61 14.79 -12.11
N ARG A 159 7.48 15.78 -11.23
CA ARG A 159 8.54 16.14 -10.29
C ARG A 159 8.88 14.95 -9.38
N ILE A 160 10.15 14.80 -9.06
CA ILE A 160 10.61 13.76 -8.14
C ILE A 160 10.06 13.96 -6.72
N ASP A 161 9.83 15.20 -6.32
CA ASP A 161 9.26 15.55 -5.03
C ASP A 161 7.74 15.73 -5.11
N GLY A 162 7.08 15.39 -6.22
CA GLY A 162 5.63 15.48 -6.36
C GLY A 162 4.88 14.45 -5.50
N SER A 163 3.63 14.78 -5.13
CA SER A 163 2.77 13.85 -4.38
C SER A 163 2.39 12.63 -5.22
N ARG A 164 2.65 11.43 -4.69
CA ARG A 164 2.42 10.15 -5.38
C ARG A 164 2.29 8.97 -4.42
N LEU A 165 1.73 7.88 -4.94
CA LEU A 165 1.83 6.55 -4.34
C LEU A 165 2.87 5.71 -5.10
N GLY A 166 3.57 4.82 -4.40
CA GLY A 166 4.54 3.89 -4.96
C GLY A 166 5.70 4.53 -5.74
N GLY A 167 6.39 3.70 -6.51
CA GLY A 167 7.66 4.01 -7.16
C GLY A 167 8.83 3.97 -6.17
N MET A 168 9.91 4.68 -6.49
CA MET A 168 11.05 4.84 -5.58
C MET A 168 10.89 6.12 -4.76
N PRO A 169 11.29 6.11 -3.47
CA PRO A 169 11.32 7.31 -2.65
C PRO A 169 12.41 8.27 -3.14
N CYS A 170 12.25 9.54 -2.81
CA CYS A 170 13.37 10.47 -2.78
C CYS A 170 13.71 10.79 -1.33
N ALA A 171 14.99 11.03 -1.05
CA ALA A 171 15.49 11.28 0.29
C ALA A 171 16.75 12.16 0.24
N PRO A 172 17.17 12.77 1.37
CA PRO A 172 18.43 13.47 1.44
C PRO A 172 19.62 12.55 1.13
N PRO A 173 20.73 13.07 0.57
CA PRO A 173 21.94 12.29 0.35
C PRO A 173 22.45 11.65 1.64
N GLY A 174 22.78 10.36 1.59
CA GLY A 174 23.25 9.60 2.75
C GLY A 174 22.17 9.16 3.74
N TRP A 175 20.90 9.43 3.46
CA TRP A 175 19.79 8.86 4.23
C TRP A 175 19.82 7.33 4.18
N GLN A 176 19.48 6.71 5.31
CA GLN A 176 19.44 5.26 5.45
C GLN A 176 18.00 4.76 5.28
N TRP A 177 17.85 3.72 4.46
CA TRP A 177 16.55 3.10 4.25
C TRP A 177 15.99 2.51 5.56
N PRO A 178 14.73 2.77 5.93
CA PRO A 178 14.14 2.29 7.17
C PRO A 178 14.01 0.77 7.14
N VAL A 179 14.38 0.13 8.24
CA VAL A 179 14.34 -1.33 8.38
C VAL A 179 13.44 -1.74 9.55
N ALA A 180 12.63 -2.77 9.35
CA ALA A 180 11.86 -3.46 10.39
C ALA A 180 12.32 -4.92 10.45
N ALA A 181 12.67 -5.43 11.63
CA ALA A 181 13.19 -6.79 11.80
C ALA A 181 14.26 -7.19 10.75
N THR A 182 15.22 -6.29 10.50
CA THR A 182 16.31 -6.41 9.48
C THR A 182 15.89 -6.36 8.01
N GLU A 183 14.60 -6.17 7.75
CA GLU A 183 14.04 -6.06 6.41
C GLU A 183 13.78 -4.61 6.01
N PRO A 184 14.17 -4.19 4.80
CA PRO A 184 13.79 -2.89 4.28
C PRO A 184 12.28 -2.71 4.22
N MET A 185 11.79 -1.64 4.83
CA MET A 185 10.37 -1.29 4.74
C MET A 185 9.99 -0.93 3.30
N LEU A 186 8.74 -1.19 2.94
CA LEU A 186 8.16 -0.84 1.67
C LEU A 186 7.91 0.67 1.59
N PHE A 187 8.24 1.28 0.46
CA PHE A 187 7.85 2.67 0.20
C PHE A 187 6.39 2.71 -0.25
N ILE A 188 5.54 3.37 0.54
CA ILE A 188 4.10 3.45 0.29
C ILE A 188 3.76 4.63 -0.62
N GLY A 189 4.41 5.77 -0.38
CA GLY A 189 4.16 6.99 -1.13
C GLY A 189 4.71 8.23 -0.43
N GLN A 190 4.52 9.38 -1.08
CA GLN A 190 4.95 10.66 -0.56
C GLN A 190 3.92 11.75 -0.86
N ILE A 191 3.82 12.73 0.02
CA ILE A 191 2.94 13.88 -0.10
C ILE A 191 3.78 15.14 0.01
N ASN A 192 3.82 15.93 -1.05
CA ASN A 192 4.40 17.25 -1.02
C ASN A 192 3.39 18.21 -0.42
N CYS A 193 3.72 18.77 0.75
CA CYS A 193 2.84 19.70 1.45
C CYS A 193 2.52 20.95 0.62
N ALA A 194 3.40 21.33 -0.32
CA ALA A 194 3.14 22.44 -1.24
C ALA A 194 1.99 22.16 -2.22
N ASP A 195 1.72 20.90 -2.56
CA ASP A 195 0.64 20.52 -3.48
C ASP A 195 -0.75 20.66 -2.84
N LEU A 196 -0.82 20.72 -1.50
CA LEU A 196 -2.07 20.78 -0.73
C LEU A 196 -2.57 22.22 -0.50
N ARG A 197 -1.85 23.23 -0.97
CA ARG A 197 -2.14 24.64 -0.68
C ARG A 197 -3.56 25.02 -1.09
N GLY A 198 -4.30 25.60 -0.13
CA GLY A 198 -5.67 26.09 -0.34
C GLY A 198 -6.76 25.02 -0.17
N LEU A 199 -6.39 23.76 0.13
CA LEU A 199 -7.34 22.71 0.47
C LEU A 199 -7.77 22.82 1.95
N PRO A 200 -9.01 22.44 2.31
CA PRO A 200 -9.48 22.50 3.68
C PRO A 200 -8.73 21.49 4.58
N GLY A 201 -8.41 21.88 5.81
CA GLY A 201 -7.70 21.03 6.78
C GLY A 201 -6.18 21.04 6.64
N VAL A 202 -5.63 21.66 5.59
CA VAL A 202 -4.18 21.71 5.33
C VAL A 202 -3.41 22.44 6.43
N GLU A 203 -4.07 23.27 7.25
CA GLU A 203 -3.46 23.93 8.41
C GLU A 203 -2.88 22.96 9.46
N ALA A 204 -3.39 21.72 9.50
CA ALA A 204 -2.86 20.65 10.33
C ALA A 204 -1.51 20.10 9.82
N LEU A 205 -1.16 20.40 8.56
CA LEU A 205 0.05 19.94 7.90
C LEU A 205 1.05 21.12 7.71
N PRO A 206 2.32 20.85 7.43
CA PRO A 206 3.27 21.87 7.00
C PRO A 206 2.78 22.53 5.70
N SER A 207 3.23 23.77 5.44
CA SER A 207 2.91 24.47 4.18
C SER A 207 3.84 24.11 3.02
N GLN A 208 4.94 23.42 3.32
CA GLN A 208 5.99 23.02 2.40
C GLN A 208 6.74 21.80 2.98
N GLY A 209 7.59 21.19 2.17
CA GLY A 209 8.31 19.98 2.52
C GLY A 209 7.61 18.72 2.06
N LEU A 210 8.24 17.57 2.31
CA LEU A 210 7.81 16.27 1.83
C LEU A 210 7.58 15.33 3.01
N LEU A 211 6.37 14.77 3.08
CA LEU A 211 6.06 13.62 3.93
C LEU A 211 6.31 12.35 3.12
N SER A 212 7.10 11.42 3.64
CA SER A 212 7.45 10.17 2.98
C SER A 212 7.09 8.99 3.88
N CYS A 213 6.20 8.12 3.38
CA CYS A 213 5.58 7.06 4.16
C CYS A 213 6.17 5.69 3.79
N PHE A 214 6.55 4.93 4.80
CA PHE A 214 7.09 3.58 4.69
C PHE A 214 6.35 2.63 5.64
N GLY A 215 6.27 1.37 5.25
CA GLY A 215 5.63 0.33 6.05
C GLY A 215 6.38 -0.99 5.98
N ASP A 216 6.47 -1.66 7.12
CA ASP A 216 6.90 -3.04 7.27
C ASP A 216 6.10 -3.94 6.33
N HIS A 217 6.78 -4.86 5.65
CA HIS A 217 6.12 -5.70 4.67
C HIS A 217 5.07 -6.59 5.32
N ASP A 218 5.33 -7.17 6.49
CA ASP A 218 4.38 -8.11 7.09
C ASP A 218 3.12 -7.39 7.58
N THR A 219 3.24 -6.18 8.09
CA THR A 219 2.10 -5.32 8.41
C THR A 219 1.34 -4.90 7.15
N VAL A 220 2.02 -4.37 6.13
CA VAL A 220 1.40 -3.88 4.88
C VAL A 220 0.72 -5.01 4.10
N MET A 221 1.27 -6.22 4.17
CA MET A 221 0.72 -7.40 3.51
C MET A 221 -0.20 -8.24 4.42
N GLY A 222 -0.51 -7.78 5.63
CA GLY A 222 -1.39 -8.48 6.57
C GLY A 222 -0.91 -9.88 6.96
N CYS A 223 0.40 -10.11 6.96
CA CYS A 223 1.02 -11.40 7.27
C CYS A 223 1.20 -11.59 8.79
N LEU A 224 1.82 -10.62 9.45
CA LEU A 224 2.03 -10.58 10.90
C LEU A 224 1.85 -9.14 11.37
N LEU A 225 1.13 -8.96 12.49
CA LEU A 225 0.87 -7.66 13.10
C LEU A 225 1.72 -7.53 14.37
N THR A 226 2.80 -6.77 14.28
CA THR A 226 3.82 -6.66 15.34
C THR A 226 3.69 -5.38 16.17
N GLY A 227 2.77 -4.47 15.84
CA GLY A 227 2.64 -3.17 16.51
C GLY A 227 3.65 -2.13 16.04
N GLU A 228 4.87 -2.57 15.75
CA GLU A 228 5.94 -1.75 15.18
C GLU A 228 6.08 -2.06 13.69
N GLY A 229 5.79 -1.08 12.84
CA GLY A 229 5.88 -1.29 11.39
C GLY A 229 5.79 -0.05 10.52
N GLY A 230 5.48 1.13 11.05
CA GLY A 230 5.46 2.37 10.28
C GLY A 230 6.77 3.14 10.36
N ALA A 231 7.16 3.81 9.28
CA ALA A 231 8.08 4.93 9.37
C ALA A 231 7.59 6.08 8.50
N LEU A 232 7.54 7.27 9.07
CA LEU A 232 7.14 8.48 8.35
C LEU A 232 8.21 9.56 8.54
N TYR A 233 8.76 10.02 7.43
CA TYR A 233 9.77 11.07 7.41
C TYR A 233 9.15 12.37 6.95
N TYR A 234 9.56 13.47 7.57
CA TYR A 234 9.26 14.82 7.12
C TYR A 234 10.55 15.56 6.78
N TRP A 235 10.70 15.97 5.52
CA TRP A 235 11.80 16.82 5.07
C TRP A 235 11.28 18.23 4.75
N PRO A 236 11.65 19.25 5.53
CA PRO A 236 11.15 20.61 5.33
C PRO A 236 11.54 21.24 3.98
N GLU A 237 12.67 20.82 3.42
CA GLU A 237 13.24 21.32 2.16
C GLU A 237 13.37 20.18 1.15
N THR A 238 12.94 20.40 -0.09
CA THR A 238 12.91 19.34 -1.12
C THR A 238 13.99 19.48 -2.20
N ASP A 239 14.67 20.64 -2.28
CA ASP A 239 15.60 20.97 -3.37
C ASP A 239 16.82 20.05 -3.47
N HIS A 240 17.21 19.44 -2.35
CA HIS A 240 18.38 18.55 -2.27
C HIS A 240 18.00 17.06 -2.27
N LEU A 241 16.71 16.73 -2.36
CA LEU A 241 16.26 15.34 -2.38
C LEU A 241 16.63 14.68 -3.71
N VAL A 242 17.15 13.47 -3.62
CA VAL A 242 17.55 12.64 -4.76
C VAL A 242 16.81 11.31 -4.72
N PRO A 243 16.64 10.59 -5.85
CA PRO A 243 16.12 9.23 -5.79
C PRO A 243 16.98 8.39 -4.84
N ALA A 244 16.34 7.67 -3.92
CA ALA A 244 17.08 6.79 -3.02
C ALA A 244 17.58 5.56 -3.78
N GLU A 245 18.79 5.11 -3.45
CA GLU A 245 19.29 3.83 -3.93
C GLU A 245 18.61 2.69 -3.17
N PRO A 246 18.10 1.66 -3.88
CA PRO A 246 17.45 0.53 -3.21
C PRO A 246 18.48 -0.23 -2.34
N PRO A 247 18.13 -0.61 -1.10
CA PRO A 247 19.04 -1.31 -0.20
C PRO A 247 19.27 -2.77 -0.61
N LEU A 248 18.43 -3.30 -1.50
CA LEU A 248 18.49 -4.67 -2.02
C LEU A 248 18.27 -4.65 -3.54
N GLU A 249 18.89 -5.59 -4.26
CA GLU A 249 18.65 -5.75 -5.71
C GLU A 249 17.18 -6.09 -6.00
N MET A 250 16.56 -6.88 -5.13
CA MET A 250 15.18 -7.30 -5.23
C MET A 250 14.39 -6.67 -4.09
N LEU A 251 13.68 -5.61 -4.42
CA LEU A 251 12.83 -4.86 -3.52
C LEU A 251 11.42 -4.84 -4.12
N THR A 252 10.42 -5.04 -3.27
CA THR A 252 9.03 -4.83 -3.67
C THR A 252 8.81 -3.34 -3.88
N VAL A 253 8.45 -2.97 -5.11
CA VAL A 253 8.16 -1.58 -5.50
C VAL A 253 6.73 -1.52 -6.00
N PHE A 254 5.88 -0.75 -5.32
CA PHE A 254 4.50 -0.56 -5.77
C PHE A 254 4.44 0.31 -7.03
N PRO A 255 3.47 0.09 -7.93
CA PRO A 255 3.23 0.92 -9.11
C PRO A 255 3.19 2.41 -8.75
N ARG A 256 3.92 3.23 -9.51
CA ARG A 256 3.89 4.67 -9.33
C ARG A 256 2.56 5.23 -9.83
N ALA A 257 1.87 5.99 -8.99
CA ALA A 257 0.67 6.75 -9.34
C ALA A 257 0.80 8.20 -8.84
N GLU A 258 0.72 9.18 -9.75
CA GLU A 258 0.69 10.59 -9.34
C GLU A 258 -0.64 10.89 -8.64
N LEU A 259 -0.68 11.92 -7.80
CA LEU A 259 -1.90 12.29 -7.07
C LEU A 259 -2.51 13.59 -7.56
N LEU A 260 -3.81 13.55 -7.81
CA LEU A 260 -4.68 14.71 -7.67
C LEU A 260 -5.38 14.66 -6.31
N PHE A 261 -5.92 15.80 -5.89
CA PHE A 261 -6.54 15.95 -4.58
C PHE A 261 -8.00 16.34 -4.68
N ARG A 262 -8.82 15.68 -3.88
CA ARG A 262 -10.26 15.92 -3.78
C ARG A 262 -10.58 16.56 -2.42
N PRO A 263 -10.81 17.88 -2.34
CA PRO A 263 -11.25 18.50 -1.09
C PRO A 263 -12.62 17.95 -0.70
N MET A 264 -12.76 17.50 0.54
CA MET A 264 -14.00 16.91 1.03
C MET A 264 -14.22 17.13 2.54
N TRP A 265 -15.41 16.75 3.01
CA TRP A 265 -15.76 16.72 4.42
C TRP A 265 -16.12 15.31 4.82
N ASP A 266 -15.78 14.97 6.06
CA ASP A 266 -15.83 13.61 6.55
C ASP A 266 -16.50 13.54 7.92
N LEU A 267 -17.16 12.42 8.18
CA LEU A 267 -17.87 12.12 9.42
C LEU A 267 -17.38 10.76 9.96
N PRO A 268 -17.51 10.53 11.28
CA PRO A 268 -17.06 9.28 11.87
C PRO A 268 -17.70 8.06 11.21
N ASP A 269 -16.96 6.97 11.13
CA ASP A 269 -17.51 5.72 10.60
C ASP A 269 -18.76 5.26 11.38
N PRO A 270 -19.82 4.73 10.71
CA PRO A 270 -21.04 4.27 11.36
C PRO A 270 -20.82 3.27 12.49
N ASP A 271 -19.74 2.49 12.43
CA ASP A 271 -19.44 1.45 13.41
C ASP A 271 -18.50 1.97 14.53
N SER A 272 -18.23 3.30 14.59
CA SER A 272 -17.42 3.93 15.64
C SER A 272 -18.18 4.12 16.97
N SER A 273 -17.43 4.19 18.08
CA SER A 273 -17.99 4.50 19.40
C SER A 273 -18.58 5.91 19.46
N VAL A 274 -18.05 6.86 18.68
CA VAL A 274 -18.58 8.23 18.57
C VAL A 274 -20.01 8.21 18.04
N ILE A 275 -20.28 7.44 16.98
CA ILE A 275 -21.64 7.31 16.43
C ILE A 275 -22.55 6.57 17.39
N THR A 276 -22.05 5.51 18.02
CA THR A 276 -22.83 4.77 19.03
C THR A 276 -23.26 5.68 20.20
N ALA A 277 -22.40 6.61 20.62
CA ALA A 277 -22.70 7.57 21.69
C ALA A 277 -23.69 8.66 21.27
N ILE A 278 -23.66 9.10 20.01
CA ILE A 278 -24.58 10.15 19.49
C ILE A 278 -25.94 9.55 19.11
N LEU A 279 -25.94 8.36 18.49
CA LEU A 279 -27.11 7.66 17.97
C LEU A 279 -27.31 6.34 18.75
N PRO A 280 -28.00 6.36 19.90
CA PRO A 280 -28.10 5.18 20.75
C PRO A 280 -29.05 4.10 20.20
N ASP A 281 -29.96 4.45 19.28
CA ASP A 281 -30.92 3.51 18.71
C ASP A 281 -30.47 2.99 17.32
N ARG A 282 -30.81 1.73 17.04
CA ARG A 282 -30.43 1.07 15.78
C ARG A 282 -31.05 1.70 14.53
N SER A 283 -32.21 2.36 14.66
CA SER A 283 -32.90 2.94 13.50
C SER A 283 -32.16 4.18 13.00
N SER A 284 -31.78 5.08 13.91
CA SER A 284 -30.97 6.25 13.61
C SER A 284 -29.58 5.86 13.11
N GLN A 285 -28.94 4.83 13.70
CA GLN A 285 -27.67 4.29 13.19
C GLN A 285 -27.79 3.78 11.75
N THR A 286 -28.89 3.10 11.41
CA THR A 286 -29.14 2.61 10.03
C THR A 286 -29.31 3.77 9.05
N ILE A 287 -30.07 4.81 9.46
CA ILE A 287 -30.26 6.03 8.66
C ILE A 287 -28.92 6.72 8.43
N TYR A 288 -28.13 6.91 9.49
CA TYR A 288 -26.80 7.50 9.42
C TYR A 288 -25.86 6.69 8.52
N LYS A 289 -25.83 5.35 8.65
CA LYS A 289 -25.02 4.47 7.80
C LYS A 289 -25.35 4.63 6.32
N SER A 290 -26.65 4.77 6.00
CA SER A 290 -27.06 5.04 4.61
C SER A 290 -26.63 6.43 4.13
N PHE A 291 -26.76 7.46 4.96
CA PHE A 291 -26.35 8.83 4.63
C PHE A 291 -24.83 8.95 4.48
N HIS A 292 -24.06 8.32 5.37
CA HIS A 292 -22.60 8.31 5.32
C HIS A 292 -22.07 7.60 4.07
N ARG A 293 -22.68 6.48 3.67
CA ARG A 293 -22.41 5.86 2.37
C ARG A 293 -22.72 6.80 1.20
N GLU A 294 -23.85 7.51 1.26
CA GLU A 294 -24.21 8.51 0.24
C GLU A 294 -23.15 9.63 0.17
N MET A 295 -22.67 10.14 1.30
CA MET A 295 -21.59 11.13 1.33
C MET A 295 -20.32 10.63 0.65
N ARG A 296 -19.90 9.40 0.94
CA ARG A 296 -18.71 8.80 0.31
C ARG A 296 -18.89 8.62 -1.20
N GLN A 297 -20.08 8.22 -1.64
CA GLN A 297 -20.43 7.99 -3.05
C GLN A 297 -20.79 9.25 -3.83
N TYR A 298 -20.92 10.41 -3.16
CA TYR A 298 -21.38 11.63 -3.80
C TYR A 298 -20.48 12.04 -4.98
N GLY A 299 -21.08 12.34 -6.13
CA GLY A 299 -20.37 12.75 -7.34
C GLY A 299 -19.59 11.65 -8.05
N LEU A 300 -19.50 10.43 -7.48
CA LEU A 300 -18.87 9.30 -8.14
C LEU A 300 -19.83 8.71 -9.21
N PRO A 301 -19.31 8.28 -10.37
CA PRO A 301 -20.10 7.55 -11.35
C PRO A 301 -20.64 6.25 -10.75
N ALA A 302 -21.88 5.88 -11.11
CA ALA A 302 -22.55 4.68 -10.60
C ALA A 302 -21.82 3.37 -10.97
N GLU A 303 -20.98 3.41 -12.01
CA GLU A 303 -20.15 2.29 -12.44
C GLU A 303 -18.87 2.12 -11.59
N ILE A 304 -18.57 3.06 -10.70
CA ILE A 304 -17.46 2.98 -9.74
C ILE A 304 -17.99 2.43 -8.42
N ASP A 305 -18.11 1.10 -8.34
CA ASP A 305 -18.36 0.34 -7.11
C ASP A 305 -17.05 -0.26 -6.56
N TYR A 306 -15.94 0.47 -6.71
CA TYR A 306 -14.60 -0.06 -6.49
C TYR A 306 -13.95 0.49 -5.21
N PRO A 307 -13.26 -0.35 -4.40
CA PRO A 307 -12.46 0.04 -3.24
C PRO A 307 -11.14 0.71 -3.68
N CYS A 308 -11.22 1.83 -4.41
CA CYS A 308 -10.06 2.65 -4.79
C CYS A 308 -10.29 4.14 -4.49
N ASN A 309 -11.32 4.47 -3.72
CA ASN A 309 -11.77 5.85 -3.50
C ASN A 309 -11.80 6.26 -2.01
N CYS A 310 -11.35 5.38 -1.11
CA CYS A 310 -11.30 5.65 0.32
C CYS A 310 -9.93 6.16 0.78
N SER A 311 -8.95 6.30 -0.13
CA SER A 311 -7.66 6.90 0.21
C SER A 311 -7.82 8.39 0.51
N LYS A 312 -7.35 8.84 1.68
CA LYS A 312 -7.49 10.24 2.12
C LYS A 312 -6.42 10.65 3.12
N LEU A 313 -6.11 11.94 3.14
CA LEU A 313 -5.41 12.59 4.25
C LEU A 313 -6.45 13.19 5.20
N LEU A 314 -6.15 13.10 6.50
CA LEU A 314 -6.98 13.65 7.58
C LEU A 314 -8.40 13.06 7.62
N GLY A 315 -9.31 13.69 8.36
CA GLY A 315 -10.70 13.23 8.54
C GLY A 315 -10.88 12.23 9.67
N TRP A 316 -11.73 11.24 9.43
CA TRP A 316 -11.99 10.10 10.31
C TRP A 316 -11.51 8.80 9.66
N PRO A 317 -10.99 7.81 10.41
CA PRO A 317 -10.73 6.51 9.82
C PRO A 317 -12.06 5.87 9.39
N ASP A 318 -12.04 5.26 8.20
CA ASP A 318 -13.05 4.31 7.78
C ASP A 318 -12.76 2.99 8.49
N LEU A 319 -13.78 2.27 8.97
CA LEU A 319 -13.55 1.07 9.78
C LEU A 319 -14.08 -0.17 9.06
N LEU A 320 -13.25 -1.22 9.00
CA LEU A 320 -13.65 -2.55 8.51
C LEU A 320 -13.84 -3.54 9.67
N GLN A 321 -13.05 -3.40 10.73
CA GLN A 321 -12.99 -4.33 11.86
C GLN A 321 -13.32 -3.64 13.22
N GLY A 322 -14.02 -2.51 13.16
CA GLY A 322 -14.32 -1.67 14.32
C GLY A 322 -13.13 -0.81 14.78
N GLU A 323 -13.16 -0.30 16.01
CA GLU A 323 -12.09 0.56 16.57
C GLU A 323 -10.97 -0.21 17.29
N SER A 324 -10.97 -1.54 17.19
CA SER A 324 -9.91 -2.37 17.76
C SER A 324 -8.69 -2.34 16.83
N PHE A 325 -7.74 -1.48 17.18
CA PHE A 325 -6.40 -1.44 16.61
C PHE A 325 -5.37 -2.03 17.60
N GLU A 326 -5.80 -2.98 18.43
CA GLU A 326 -5.11 -3.46 19.64
C GLU A 326 -3.70 -4.02 19.39
N PHE A 327 -3.39 -4.41 18.15
CA PHE A 327 -2.07 -4.93 17.77
C PHE A 327 -1.21 -3.91 17.02
N THR A 328 -1.66 -2.65 16.91
CA THR A 328 -1.03 -1.62 16.06
C THR A 328 -0.93 -0.25 16.71
N LEU A 329 -1.82 0.09 17.66
CA LEU A 329 -1.79 1.39 18.34
C LEU A 329 -1.46 1.24 19.82
N ASP A 330 -0.60 2.12 20.32
CA ASP A 330 -0.14 2.12 21.71
C ASP A 330 -1.15 2.74 22.69
N GLN A 331 -2.07 3.57 22.19
CA GLN A 331 -3.12 4.21 22.98
C GLN A 331 -4.52 3.89 22.44
N PRO A 332 -5.60 4.16 23.21
CA PRO A 332 -6.95 4.05 22.68
C PRO A 332 -7.15 4.92 21.43
N CYS A 333 -7.88 4.40 20.44
CA CYS A 333 -8.10 5.04 19.13
C CYS A 333 -8.61 6.49 19.23
N ASP A 334 -9.35 6.83 20.29
CA ASP A 334 -9.87 8.17 20.51
C ASP A 334 -8.79 9.24 20.81
N GLN A 335 -7.57 8.83 21.18
CA GLN A 335 -6.41 9.70 21.37
C GLN A 335 -5.71 10.05 20.06
N TYR A 336 -6.01 9.32 18.99
CA TYR A 336 -5.38 9.50 17.70
C TYR A 336 -6.15 10.43 16.77
N ARG A 337 -5.46 10.85 15.72
CA ARG A 337 -5.96 11.48 14.51
C ARG A 337 -5.42 10.69 13.33
N LEU A 338 -6.31 10.45 12.36
CA LEU A 338 -5.90 9.92 11.09
C LEU A 338 -5.02 10.97 10.39
N LEU A 339 -3.79 10.58 10.02
CA LEU A 339 -2.96 11.38 9.14
C LEU A 339 -3.23 10.97 7.68
N LEU A 340 -3.18 9.67 7.40
CA LEU A 340 -3.30 9.10 6.06
C LEU A 340 -4.03 7.76 6.15
N GLN A 341 -5.03 7.57 5.30
CA GLN A 341 -5.66 6.28 5.03
C GLN A 341 -5.44 5.93 3.56
N LEU A 342 -5.13 4.68 3.28
CA LEU A 342 -4.89 4.18 1.94
C LEU A 342 -5.74 2.93 1.70
N ASP A 343 -6.49 2.98 0.63
CA ASP A 343 -7.13 1.84 -0.02
C ASP A 343 -6.23 1.31 -1.13
N SER A 344 -6.63 0.21 -1.75
CA SER A 344 -6.01 -0.25 -3.00
C SER A 344 -6.06 0.86 -4.05
N TYR A 345 -5.11 0.85 -4.99
CA TYR A 345 -5.04 1.88 -6.01
C TYR A 345 -4.52 1.35 -7.35
N THR A 346 -4.71 2.13 -8.40
CA THR A 346 -4.17 1.85 -9.74
C THR A 346 -3.60 3.10 -10.39
N ASN A 347 -2.59 2.93 -11.22
CA ASN A 347 -2.10 3.98 -12.13
C ASN A 347 -2.71 3.87 -13.54
N GLY A 348 -3.71 3.01 -13.73
CA GLY A 348 -4.36 2.74 -15.02
C GLY A 348 -3.80 1.55 -15.79
N SER A 349 -2.54 1.16 -15.55
CA SER A 349 -1.95 -0.05 -16.14
C SER A 349 -1.76 -1.17 -15.13
N GLU A 350 -1.39 -0.81 -13.91
CA GLU A 350 -1.10 -1.72 -12.81
C GLU A 350 -1.94 -1.36 -11.60
N ALA A 351 -2.22 -2.36 -10.75
CA ALA A 351 -2.91 -2.19 -9.49
C ALA A 351 -2.01 -2.58 -8.32
N ALA A 352 -2.21 -1.92 -7.19
CA ALA A 352 -1.56 -2.19 -5.93
C ALA A 352 -2.62 -2.31 -4.84
N GLY A 353 -2.38 -3.17 -3.86
CA GLY A 353 -3.26 -3.34 -2.71
C GLY A 353 -2.47 -3.82 -1.50
N TRP A 354 -3.16 -3.88 -0.37
CA TRP A 354 -2.57 -4.19 0.93
C TRP A 354 -3.11 -5.52 1.41
N GLY A 355 -2.23 -6.51 1.60
CA GLY A 355 -2.60 -7.85 2.04
C GLY A 355 -3.79 -8.44 1.27
N PRO A 356 -4.80 -9.02 1.95
CA PRO A 356 -6.00 -9.57 1.31
C PRO A 356 -7.03 -8.51 0.88
N GLY A 357 -6.70 -7.21 0.98
CA GLY A 357 -7.59 -6.08 0.75
C GLY A 357 -7.98 -5.38 2.05
N GLY A 358 -8.36 -4.10 1.96
CA GLY A 358 -8.75 -3.27 3.10
C GLY A 358 -8.00 -1.93 3.14
N TYR A 359 -7.70 -1.44 4.35
CA TYR A 359 -7.15 -0.12 4.56
C TYR A 359 -5.85 -0.16 5.37
N LEU A 360 -4.87 0.59 4.89
CA LEU A 360 -3.66 0.95 5.63
C LEU A 360 -3.85 2.35 6.23
N TYR A 361 -3.43 2.56 7.47
CA TYR A 361 -3.58 3.83 8.17
C TYR A 361 -2.25 4.27 8.77
N TYR A 362 -1.98 5.56 8.71
CA TYR A 362 -1.02 6.23 9.56
C TYR A 362 -1.77 7.11 10.53
N PHE A 363 -1.58 6.85 11.81
CA PHE A 363 -2.17 7.62 12.91
C PHE A 363 -1.08 8.43 13.62
N LEU A 364 -1.47 9.61 14.11
CA LEU A 364 -0.68 10.39 15.06
C LEU A 364 -1.53 10.67 16.28
N THR A 365 -0.93 10.72 17.46
CA THR A 365 -1.66 11.24 18.62
C THR A 365 -2.09 12.69 18.36
N LYS A 366 -3.16 13.16 19.00
CA LYS A 366 -3.57 14.57 18.89
C LYS A 366 -2.44 15.54 19.22
N HIS A 367 -1.58 15.18 20.17
CA HIS A 367 -0.44 15.98 20.58
C HIS A 367 0.66 15.99 19.52
N ASP A 368 1.03 14.82 19.00
CA ASP A 368 2.08 14.70 17.96
C ASP A 368 1.69 15.40 16.67
N LEU A 369 0.42 15.32 16.26
CA LEU A 369 -0.06 16.05 15.09
C LEU A 369 0.02 17.58 15.31
N ALA A 370 -0.36 18.06 16.50
CA ALA A 370 -0.29 19.49 16.83
C ALA A 370 1.15 20.02 16.86
N GLU A 371 2.08 19.22 17.39
CA GLU A 371 3.52 19.54 17.44
C GLU A 371 4.26 19.17 16.15
N ARG A 372 3.56 18.59 15.15
CA ARG A 372 4.11 18.15 13.86
C ARG A 372 5.26 17.14 13.99
N ARG A 373 5.17 16.25 14.98
CA ARG A 373 6.10 15.12 15.21
C ARG A 373 5.72 13.92 14.36
N PHE A 374 5.94 14.06 13.06
CA PHE A 374 5.56 13.08 12.04
C PHE A 374 6.26 11.72 12.21
N GLU A 375 7.45 11.71 12.80
CA GLU A 375 8.20 10.50 13.14
C GLU A 375 7.53 9.60 14.17
N ALA A 376 6.55 10.13 14.93
CA ALA A 376 5.74 9.38 15.89
C ALA A 376 4.51 8.72 15.25
N ALA A 377 4.41 8.71 13.91
CA ALA A 377 3.27 8.11 13.23
C ALA A 377 3.27 6.59 13.39
N GLU A 378 2.14 6.05 13.83
CA GLU A 378 1.92 4.62 14.01
C GLU A 378 1.16 4.05 12.80
N LEU A 379 1.64 2.91 12.29
CA LEU A 379 1.03 2.21 11.17
C LEU A 379 0.04 1.18 11.67
N ALA A 380 -1.16 1.20 11.10
CA ALA A 380 -2.17 0.20 11.34
C ALA A 380 -2.73 -0.33 10.02
N ILE A 381 -3.32 -1.52 10.06
CA ILE A 381 -4.02 -2.11 8.91
C ILE A 381 -5.33 -2.73 9.40
N GLN A 382 -6.37 -2.64 8.58
CA GLN A 382 -7.56 -3.46 8.68
C GLN A 382 -7.85 -4.10 7.34
N PHE A 383 -8.32 -5.33 7.35
CA PHE A 383 -8.51 -6.10 6.13
C PHE A 383 -9.86 -6.83 6.11
N THR A 384 -10.32 -7.16 4.90
CA THR A 384 -11.63 -7.77 4.62
C THR A 384 -11.72 -9.25 4.91
#